data_AF-A0A7W5XCK2-F1
#
_entry.id   AF-A0A7W5XCK2-F1
#
_cell.length_a   1.000
_cell.length_b   1.000
_cell.length_c   1.000
_cell.angle_alpha   90.00
_cell.angle_beta   90.00
_cell.angle_gamma   90.00
#
_symmetry.space_group_name_H-M   'P 1'
#
loop_
_entity.id
_entity.type
_entity.pdbx_description
1 polymer ?
#
loop_
_entity_poly.entity_id
_entity_poly.type
_entity_poly.pdbx_seq_one_letter_code
_entity_poly.pdbx_strand_id
1 'polypeptide(L)'
;MTGKLAFVATTGLIGAVVLLALGIGLSGQDWADARYLWGAMPSTCAPAASSKQEITLPFTASDSLAIDLPASVRYQPGDKAEAIVSGDPDLVDHVRLQGGRLDLDCDPGRSSSRLEVSLSGPAITDWKLIGSGDLTLSQLNQPQLRLSIRGSGNVAASGAADTVGLEISGSGAARLKELAAQSARIDVHGSGDVQVTAKADADVSISGSGNVELFGRPVVRRSQIRGSGSIVQVP
;
A
#
# COMPACT_ATOMS: atom_id res chain seq x y z
N MET A 1 -49.45 -10.32 20.24
CA MET A 1 -48.88 -10.18 18.87
C MET A 1 -47.44 -10.70 18.75
N THR A 2 -46.90 -11.46 19.71
CA THR A 2 -45.49 -11.89 19.76
C THR A 2 -45.22 -13.29 19.21
N GLY A 3 -46.24 -14.14 19.04
CA GLY A 3 -46.06 -15.52 18.56
C GLY A 3 -45.80 -15.67 17.06
N LYS A 4 -46.28 -14.73 16.22
CA LYS A 4 -46.13 -14.81 14.75
C LYS A 4 -44.72 -14.44 14.27
N LEU A 5 -44.01 -13.56 14.98
CA LEU A 5 -42.63 -13.18 14.66
C LEU A 5 -41.62 -14.27 15.05
N ALA A 6 -41.84 -14.96 16.18
CA ALA A 6 -41.01 -16.08 16.59
C ALA A 6 -41.07 -17.26 15.61
N PHE A 7 -42.25 -17.51 15.02
CA PHE A 7 -42.43 -18.59 14.03
C PHE A 7 -41.75 -18.30 12.69
N VAL A 8 -41.72 -17.03 12.25
CA VAL A 8 -41.03 -16.62 11.02
C VAL A 8 -39.50 -16.68 11.22
N ALA A 9 -39.01 -16.28 12.39
CA ALA A 9 -37.58 -16.37 12.71
C ALA A 9 -37.08 -17.82 12.79
N THR A 10 -37.86 -18.73 13.40
CA THR A 10 -37.46 -20.15 13.50
C THR A 10 -37.55 -20.88 12.16
N THR A 11 -38.56 -20.59 11.34
CA THR A 11 -38.68 -21.17 9.99
C THR A 11 -37.58 -20.68 9.04
N GLY A 12 -37.18 -19.41 9.15
CA GLY A 12 -36.03 -18.87 8.42
C GLY A 12 -34.70 -19.53 8.82
N LEU A 13 -34.48 -19.73 10.12
CA LEU A 13 -33.25 -20.36 10.63
C LEU A 13 -33.16 -21.84 10.22
N ILE A 14 -34.28 -22.57 10.27
CA ILE A 14 -34.35 -23.97 9.84
C ILE A 14 -34.13 -24.07 8.32
N GLY A 15 -34.70 -23.17 7.53
CA GLY A 15 -34.46 -23.11 6.08
C GLY A 15 -32.99 -22.88 5.74
N ALA A 16 -32.31 -21.98 6.46
CA ALA A 16 -30.88 -21.73 6.28
C ALA A 16 -30.02 -22.94 6.64
N VAL A 17 -30.33 -23.64 7.75
CA VAL A 17 -29.61 -24.86 8.16
C VAL A 17 -29.80 -26.00 7.16
N VAL A 18 -31.01 -26.15 6.62
CA VAL A 18 -31.31 -27.18 5.61
C VAL A 18 -30.60 -26.88 4.29
N LEU A 19 -30.56 -25.63 3.84
CA LEU A 19 -29.81 -25.22 2.65
C LEU A 19 -28.30 -25.37 2.83
N LEU A 20 -27.77 -25.07 4.03
CA LEU A 20 -26.37 -25.32 4.38
C LEU A 20 -26.05 -26.82 4.36
N ALA A 21 -26.90 -27.66 4.96
CA ALA A 21 -26.71 -29.10 4.98
C ALA A 21 -26.82 -29.73 3.59
N LEU A 22 -27.74 -29.26 2.74
CA LEU A 22 -27.85 -29.68 1.34
C LEU A 22 -26.66 -29.22 0.50
N GLY A 23 -26.13 -28.02 0.74
CA GLY A 23 -24.89 -27.54 0.12
C GLY A 23 -23.69 -28.42 0.48
N ILE A 24 -23.56 -28.82 1.76
CA ILE A 24 -22.50 -29.72 2.25
C ILE A 24 -22.67 -31.14 1.68
N GLY A 25 -23.91 -31.60 1.50
CA GLY A 25 -24.19 -32.93 0.94
C GLY A 25 -23.93 -33.03 -0.57
N LEU A 26 -24.11 -31.92 -1.31
CA LEU A 26 -23.85 -31.86 -2.75
C LEU A 26 -22.39 -31.53 -3.10
N SER A 27 -21.59 -31.02 -2.15
CA SER A 27 -20.20 -30.59 -2.41
C SER A 27 -19.17 -31.72 -2.50
N GLY A 28 -19.58 -32.99 -2.36
CA GLY A 28 -18.64 -34.11 -2.43
C GLY A 28 -17.66 -34.16 -1.26
N GLN A 29 -17.01 -35.31 -1.10
CA GLN A 29 -16.21 -35.66 0.07
C GLN A 29 -14.79 -35.08 0.03
N ASP A 30 -14.62 -33.85 -0.47
CA ASP A 30 -13.36 -33.12 -0.45
C ASP A 30 -13.37 -32.09 0.68
N TRP A 31 -13.15 -32.58 1.90
CA TRP A 31 -12.98 -31.79 3.11
C TRP A 31 -11.73 -30.88 3.08
N ALA A 32 -10.97 -30.90 1.98
CA ALA A 32 -9.87 -29.98 1.69
C ALA A 32 -10.37 -28.58 1.28
N ASP A 33 -11.53 -28.48 0.61
CA ASP A 33 -12.03 -27.21 0.05
C ASP A 33 -12.79 -26.35 1.06
N ALA A 34 -13.36 -26.96 2.11
CA ALA A 34 -13.97 -26.21 3.21
C ALA A 34 -12.95 -25.35 3.99
N ARG A 35 -11.66 -25.71 3.97
CA ARG A 35 -10.58 -24.88 4.54
C ARG A 35 -10.30 -23.63 3.72
N TYR A 36 -10.67 -23.56 2.44
CA TYR A 36 -10.49 -22.36 1.62
C TYR A 36 -11.58 -21.31 1.85
N LEU A 37 -12.77 -21.72 2.29
CA LEU A 37 -13.88 -20.80 2.57
C LEU A 37 -13.70 -20.04 3.89
N TRP A 38 -12.98 -20.61 4.86
CA TRP A 38 -12.76 -20.04 6.21
C TRP A 38 -11.26 -19.92 6.59
N GLY A 39 -10.33 -20.21 5.67
CA GLY A 39 -8.91 -20.35 5.94
C GLY A 39 -8.13 -19.06 5.82
N ALA A 40 -7.51 -18.64 6.92
CA ALA A 40 -6.26 -17.92 6.84
C ALA A 40 -5.23 -18.86 6.20
N MET A 41 -4.67 -18.49 5.04
CA MET A 41 -3.50 -19.20 4.52
C MET A 41 -2.35 -19.00 5.52
N PRO A 42 -1.77 -20.09 6.05
CA PRO A 42 -0.57 -19.99 6.88
C PRO A 42 0.60 -19.48 6.01
N SER A 43 1.51 -18.73 6.61
CA SER A 43 2.73 -18.27 5.94
C SER A 43 3.50 -19.45 5.35
N THR A 44 4.00 -19.30 4.12
CA THR A 44 4.87 -20.29 3.47
C THR A 44 6.36 -20.04 3.72
N CYS A 45 6.69 -18.95 4.41
CA CYS A 45 8.04 -18.67 4.88
C CYS A 45 8.43 -19.72 5.92
N ALA A 46 9.52 -20.45 5.66
CA ALA A 46 10.00 -21.49 6.57
C ALA A 46 10.63 -20.83 7.81
N PRO A 47 10.41 -21.38 9.02
CA PRO A 47 11.00 -20.79 10.22
C PRO A 47 12.53 -20.93 10.21
N ALA A 48 13.22 -19.82 10.44
CA ALA A 48 14.64 -19.69 10.62
C ALA A 48 14.99 -19.63 12.12
N ALA A 49 16.19 -20.07 12.47
CA ALA A 49 16.64 -20.10 13.86
C ALA A 49 17.16 -18.72 14.32
N SER A 50 16.27 -17.95 14.97
CA SER A 50 16.59 -17.01 16.08
C SER A 50 17.16 -15.60 15.80
N SER A 51 16.68 -14.67 16.64
CA SER A 51 17.09 -13.27 16.93
C SER A 51 17.03 -12.24 15.78
N LYS A 52 16.72 -10.98 16.14
CA LYS A 52 16.56 -9.85 15.19
C LYS A 52 17.77 -9.80 14.24
N GLN A 53 17.55 -10.13 12.98
CA GLN A 53 18.59 -10.23 11.96
C GLN A 53 18.64 -8.93 11.17
N GLU A 54 19.86 -8.52 10.78
CA GLU A 54 20.11 -7.36 9.93
C GLU A 54 20.97 -7.80 8.75
N ILE A 55 20.51 -7.53 7.52
CA ILE A 55 21.26 -7.82 6.30
C ILE A 55 21.47 -6.54 5.49
N THR A 56 22.66 -6.39 4.92
CA THR A 56 22.97 -5.30 3.99
C THR A 56 22.95 -5.82 2.56
N LEU A 57 22.06 -5.28 1.75
CA LEU A 57 21.94 -5.58 0.33
C LEU A 57 22.49 -4.40 -0.48
N PRO A 58 23.59 -4.56 -1.24
CA PRO A 58 23.97 -3.54 -2.22
C PRO A 58 22.91 -3.53 -3.32
N PHE A 59 22.56 -2.34 -3.83
CA PHE A 59 21.68 -2.23 -5.00
C PHE A 59 22.28 -1.33 -6.05
N THR A 60 21.94 -1.61 -7.31
CA THR A 60 22.35 -0.74 -8.42
C THR A 60 21.39 0.44 -8.47
N ALA A 61 21.95 1.65 -8.45
CA ALA A 61 21.16 2.85 -8.63
C ALA A 61 20.38 2.76 -9.94
N SER A 62 19.07 2.79 -9.83
CA SER A 62 18.15 2.80 -10.95
C SER A 62 17.09 3.86 -10.70
N ASP A 63 16.49 4.37 -11.77
CA ASP A 63 15.51 5.45 -11.64
C ASP A 63 14.21 4.99 -10.99
N SER A 64 13.97 3.68 -10.86
CA SER A 64 12.73 3.08 -10.36
C SER A 64 12.97 2.03 -9.29
N LEU A 65 12.27 2.14 -8.17
CA LEU A 65 12.27 1.15 -7.10
C LEU A 65 10.85 0.76 -6.71
N ALA A 66 10.54 -0.52 -6.83
CA ALA A 66 9.28 -1.13 -6.41
C ALA A 66 9.46 -1.80 -5.05
N ILE A 67 8.59 -1.45 -4.10
CA ILE A 67 8.44 -2.08 -2.79
C ILE A 67 7.21 -2.97 -2.86
N ASP A 68 7.42 -4.29 -2.89
CA ASP A 68 6.38 -5.32 -3.00
C ASP A 68 6.51 -6.34 -1.88
N LEU A 69 6.47 -5.83 -0.66
CA LEU A 69 6.42 -6.60 0.57
C LEU A 69 5.73 -5.79 1.66
N PRO A 70 5.10 -6.45 2.65
CA PRO A 70 4.53 -5.76 3.80
C PRO A 70 5.66 -5.34 4.76
N ALA A 71 6.29 -4.19 4.49
CA ALA A 71 7.36 -3.64 5.32
C ALA A 71 7.22 -2.14 5.51
N SER A 72 7.86 -1.62 6.56
CA SER A 72 8.09 -0.19 6.74
C SER A 72 9.43 0.17 6.11
N VAL A 73 9.39 0.86 4.98
CA VAL A 73 10.56 1.28 4.21
C VAL A 73 10.83 2.76 4.45
N ARG A 74 12.08 3.10 4.78
CA ARG A 74 12.56 4.46 4.94
C ARG A 74 13.69 4.69 3.92
N TYR A 75 13.61 5.76 3.15
CA TYR A 75 14.64 6.14 2.19
C TYR A 75 15.12 7.57 2.44
N GLN A 76 16.43 7.76 2.33
CA GLN A 76 17.08 9.06 2.36
C GLN A 76 18.18 9.12 1.28
N PRO A 77 18.27 10.20 0.48
CA PRO A 77 19.37 10.37 -0.45
C PRO A 77 20.73 10.34 0.26
N GLY A 78 21.71 9.66 -0.33
CA GLY A 78 23.06 9.53 0.23
C GLY A 78 24.09 9.05 -0.79
N ASP A 79 25.36 9.10 -0.42
CA ASP A 79 26.47 8.78 -1.34
C ASP A 79 26.66 7.28 -1.57
N LYS A 80 26.08 6.44 -0.70
CA LYS A 80 26.23 4.98 -0.74
C LYS A 80 24.88 4.34 -1.01
N ALA A 81 24.81 3.50 -2.04
CA ALA A 81 23.64 2.70 -2.35
C ALA A 81 23.62 1.44 -1.47
N GLU A 82 22.88 1.49 -0.37
CA GLU A 82 22.75 0.40 0.59
C GLU A 82 21.30 0.23 1.04
N ALA A 83 20.89 -1.03 1.17
CA ALA A 83 19.62 -1.42 1.75
C ALA A 83 19.87 -2.26 2.99
N ILE A 84 19.46 -1.75 4.14
CA ILE A 84 19.56 -2.41 5.43
C ILE A 84 18.18 -2.95 5.78
N VAL A 85 18.04 -4.26 5.84
CA VAL A 85 16.79 -4.94 6.17
C VAL A 85 16.91 -5.52 7.56
N SER A 86 15.96 -5.21 8.45
CA SER A 86 15.91 -5.79 9.78
C SER A 86 14.50 -6.23 10.17
N GLY A 87 14.39 -7.26 11.00
CA GLY A 87 13.09 -7.75 11.45
C GLY A 87 13.11 -9.19 11.89
N ASP A 88 12.01 -9.88 11.62
CA ASP A 88 11.86 -11.31 11.88
C ASP A 88 12.80 -12.12 10.97
N PRO A 89 13.72 -12.94 11.51
CA PRO A 89 14.65 -13.73 10.69
C PRO A 89 13.92 -14.63 9.68
N ASP A 90 12.73 -15.16 10.03
CA ASP A 90 11.88 -15.99 9.16
C ASP A 90 11.44 -15.26 7.89
N LEU A 91 11.51 -13.93 7.88
CA LEU A 91 11.18 -13.10 6.73
C LEU A 91 12.41 -12.43 6.12
N VAL A 92 13.39 -12.02 6.94
CA VAL A 92 14.62 -11.34 6.47
C VAL A 92 15.39 -12.21 5.48
N ASP A 93 15.50 -13.52 5.74
CA ASP A 93 16.20 -14.45 4.85
C ASP A 93 15.51 -14.62 3.48
N HIS A 94 14.24 -14.24 3.40
CA HIS A 94 13.40 -14.32 2.20
C HIS A 94 13.32 -12.98 1.46
N VAL A 95 13.91 -11.90 1.98
CA VAL A 95 13.94 -10.60 1.28
C VAL A 95 14.91 -10.64 0.11
N ARG A 96 14.44 -10.18 -1.06
CA ARG A 96 15.23 -10.07 -2.29
C ARG A 96 15.14 -8.65 -2.83
N LEU A 97 16.28 -8.11 -3.25
CA LEU A 97 16.37 -6.83 -3.95
C LEU A 97 17.05 -7.06 -5.30
N GLN A 98 16.25 -7.22 -6.35
CA GLN A 98 16.75 -7.53 -7.69
C GLN A 98 15.96 -6.74 -8.75
N GLY A 99 16.65 -6.20 -9.74
CA GLY A 99 16.01 -5.49 -10.86
C GLY A 99 15.16 -4.27 -10.46
N GLY A 100 15.51 -3.59 -9.36
CA GLY A 100 14.73 -2.45 -8.86
C GLY A 100 13.42 -2.86 -8.19
N ARG A 101 13.31 -4.10 -7.71
CA ARG A 101 12.17 -4.60 -6.94
C ARG A 101 12.66 -5.22 -5.64
N LEU A 102 12.09 -4.76 -4.54
CA LEU A 102 12.25 -5.31 -3.20
C LEU A 102 11.01 -6.16 -2.91
N ASP A 103 11.17 -7.48 -2.77
CA ASP A 103 10.08 -8.41 -2.53
C ASP A 103 10.49 -9.56 -1.59
N LEU A 104 9.53 -10.43 -1.29
CA LEU A 104 9.73 -11.69 -0.58
C LEU A 104 9.63 -12.85 -1.56
N ASP A 105 10.53 -13.82 -1.46
CA ASP A 105 10.43 -15.08 -2.22
C ASP A 105 9.53 -16.14 -1.54
N CYS A 106 8.78 -15.72 -0.52
CA CYS A 106 7.74 -16.50 0.18
C CYS A 106 6.43 -15.69 0.33
N ASP A 107 5.31 -16.38 0.57
CA ASP A 107 4.06 -15.73 0.97
C ASP A 107 4.02 -15.57 2.51
N PRO A 108 4.04 -14.34 3.05
CA PRO A 108 3.99 -14.09 4.49
C PRO A 108 2.61 -14.41 5.12
N GLY A 109 1.59 -14.73 4.32
CA GLY A 109 0.23 -14.96 4.78
C GLY A 109 -0.39 -13.71 5.42
N ARG A 110 -1.37 -13.90 6.32
CA ARG A 110 -2.00 -12.79 7.08
C ARG A 110 -1.15 -12.31 8.27
N SER A 111 0.08 -12.80 8.43
CA SER A 111 0.88 -12.49 9.61
C SER A 111 1.37 -11.04 9.57
N SER A 112 1.18 -10.33 10.69
CA SER A 112 1.58 -8.94 10.86
C SER A 112 3.10 -8.83 10.89
N SER A 113 3.67 -8.36 9.78
CA SER A 113 5.11 -8.28 9.57
C SER A 113 5.76 -7.11 10.32
N ARG A 114 6.96 -7.37 10.88
CA ARG A 114 7.87 -6.39 11.51
C ARG A 114 9.13 -6.17 10.68
N LEU A 115 9.00 -6.14 9.36
CA LEU A 115 10.13 -5.84 8.49
C LEU A 115 10.33 -4.32 8.43
N GLU A 116 11.52 -3.88 8.81
CA GLU A 116 12.00 -2.52 8.63
C GLU A 116 13.10 -2.52 7.58
N VAL A 117 12.98 -1.63 6.60
CA VAL A 117 13.99 -1.48 5.55
C VAL A 117 14.46 -0.03 5.55
N SER A 118 15.76 0.18 5.71
CA SER A 118 16.41 1.47 5.58
C SER A 118 17.23 1.49 4.30
N LEU A 119 16.87 2.36 3.37
CA LEU A 119 17.51 2.55 2.08
C LEU A 119 18.26 3.88 2.10
N SER A 120 19.50 3.88 1.60
CA SER A 120 20.21 5.11 1.25
C SER A 120 20.87 4.95 -0.11
N GLY A 121 21.08 6.06 -0.83
CA GLY A 121 21.74 6.03 -2.13
C GLY A 121 21.38 7.19 -3.05
N PRO A 122 21.76 7.10 -4.34
CA PRO A 122 21.46 8.12 -5.34
C PRO A 122 19.97 8.40 -5.46
N ALA A 123 19.62 9.58 -5.97
CA ALA A 123 18.24 10.01 -6.13
C ALA A 123 17.43 9.03 -7.00
N ILE A 124 16.29 8.57 -6.46
CA ILE A 124 15.34 7.69 -7.16
C ILE A 124 14.10 8.52 -7.49
N THR A 125 13.74 8.55 -8.77
CA THR A 125 12.66 9.40 -9.27
C THR A 125 11.32 8.69 -9.35
N ASP A 126 11.28 7.36 -9.37
CA ASP A 126 10.07 6.55 -9.55
C ASP A 126 9.93 5.50 -8.44
N TRP A 127 8.91 5.65 -7.60
CA TRP A 127 8.64 4.73 -6.49
C TRP A 127 7.31 4.04 -6.70
N LYS A 128 7.29 2.73 -6.52
CA LYS A 128 6.07 1.91 -6.61
C LYS A 128 5.89 1.18 -5.29
N LEU A 129 4.78 1.43 -4.60
CA LEU A 129 4.39 0.70 -3.41
C LEU A 129 3.27 -0.26 -3.77
N ILE A 130 3.50 -1.56 -3.58
CA ILE A 130 2.56 -2.63 -3.90
C ILE A 130 2.19 -3.34 -2.60
N GLY A 131 0.89 -3.54 -2.39
CA GLY A 131 0.36 -4.20 -1.19
C GLY A 131 0.02 -3.21 -0.07
N SER A 132 0.48 -3.51 1.14
CA SER A 132 0.09 -2.82 2.38
C SER A 132 1.27 -2.28 3.20
N GLY A 133 2.45 -2.15 2.59
CA GLY A 133 3.62 -1.58 3.25
C GLY A 133 3.51 -0.07 3.47
N ASP A 134 4.47 0.49 4.20
CA ASP A 134 4.63 1.93 4.37
C ASP A 134 5.96 2.38 3.74
N LEU A 135 5.95 3.50 3.03
CA LEU A 135 7.14 4.10 2.44
C LEU A 135 7.32 5.54 2.94
N THR A 136 8.47 5.82 3.54
CA THR A 136 8.84 7.18 3.98
C THR A 136 10.05 7.64 3.18
N LEU A 137 9.89 8.71 2.40
CA LEU A 137 10.95 9.36 1.64
C LEU A 137 11.34 10.67 2.32
N SER A 138 12.58 10.77 2.79
CA SER A 138 13.03 11.91 3.59
C SER A 138 14.06 12.76 2.87
N GLN A 139 13.94 14.08 3.01
CA GLN A 139 14.92 15.05 2.51
C GLN A 139 15.21 14.93 1.01
N LEU A 140 14.16 14.73 0.21
CA LEU A 140 14.28 14.70 -1.25
C LEU A 140 14.69 16.08 -1.79
N ASN A 141 15.49 16.07 -2.85
CA ASN A 141 15.80 17.26 -3.64
C ASN A 141 16.08 16.84 -5.08
N GLN A 142 15.04 16.83 -5.92
CA GLN A 142 15.12 16.27 -7.27
C GLN A 142 14.13 16.93 -8.24
N PRO A 143 14.41 16.95 -9.55
CA PRO A 143 13.51 17.58 -10.52
C PRO A 143 12.15 16.88 -10.61
N GLN A 144 12.11 15.57 -10.40
CA GLN A 144 10.89 14.79 -10.54
C GLN A 144 10.75 13.73 -9.45
N LEU A 145 9.55 13.58 -8.91
CA LEU A 145 9.14 12.45 -8.09
C LEU A 145 7.86 11.85 -8.66
N ARG A 146 7.87 10.56 -8.97
CA ARG A 146 6.71 9.75 -9.34
C ARG A 146 6.46 8.72 -8.24
N LEU A 147 5.23 8.67 -7.76
CA LEU A 147 4.76 7.75 -6.75
C LEU A 147 3.58 6.96 -7.31
N SER A 148 3.61 5.64 -7.21
CA SER A 148 2.49 4.77 -7.57
C SER A 148 2.16 3.89 -6.38
N ILE A 149 0.95 3.97 -5.85
CA ILE A 149 0.46 3.15 -4.75
C ILE A 149 -0.59 2.18 -5.32
N ARG A 150 -0.32 0.88 -5.23
CA ARG A 150 -1.24 -0.19 -5.64
C ARG A 150 -1.58 -1.04 -4.43
N GLY A 151 -2.80 -0.87 -3.91
CA GLY A 151 -3.25 -1.54 -2.69
C GLY A 151 -3.68 -0.55 -1.61
N SER A 152 -3.26 -0.81 -0.37
CA SER A 152 -3.68 -0.06 0.82
C SER A 152 -2.50 0.51 1.63
N GLY A 153 -1.31 0.50 1.05
CA GLY A 153 -0.10 1.04 1.70
C GLY A 153 -0.11 2.57 1.80
N ASN A 154 0.79 3.10 2.64
CA ASN A 154 0.93 4.53 2.83
C ASN A 154 2.28 5.05 2.34
N VAL A 155 2.29 6.24 1.75
CA VAL A 155 3.52 6.95 1.38
C VAL A 155 3.59 8.27 2.13
N ALA A 156 4.73 8.59 2.72
CA ALA A 156 5.05 9.91 3.25
C ALA A 156 6.31 10.43 2.54
N ALA A 157 6.32 11.71 2.16
CA ALA A 157 7.50 12.33 1.55
C ALA A 157 7.74 13.74 2.09
N SER A 158 9.02 14.09 2.29
CA SER A 158 9.47 15.42 2.68
C SER A 158 10.65 15.92 1.82
N GLY A 159 10.82 17.24 1.76
CA GLY A 159 11.89 17.89 1.00
C GLY A 159 11.35 18.78 -0.12
N ALA A 160 11.99 18.73 -1.30
CA ALA A 160 11.59 19.50 -2.47
C ALA A 160 11.64 18.66 -3.76
N ALA A 161 10.69 18.94 -4.66
CA ALA A 161 10.74 18.46 -6.03
C ALA A 161 10.16 19.50 -6.99
N ASP A 162 10.60 19.55 -8.25
CA ASP A 162 9.96 20.47 -9.20
C ASP A 162 8.57 19.93 -9.59
N THR A 163 8.51 18.66 -10.02
CA THR A 163 7.26 17.99 -10.38
C THR A 163 7.00 16.75 -9.53
N VAL A 164 5.80 16.66 -8.96
CA VAL A 164 5.31 15.45 -8.28
C VAL A 164 4.17 14.83 -9.08
N GLY A 165 4.31 13.55 -9.41
CA GLY A 165 3.24 12.71 -9.93
C GLY A 165 2.86 11.67 -8.89
N LEU A 166 1.58 11.54 -8.58
CA LEU A 166 1.05 10.51 -7.69
C LEU A 166 -0.10 9.78 -8.38
N GLU A 167 0.00 8.47 -8.43
CA GLU A 167 -1.08 7.57 -8.83
C GLU A 167 -1.45 6.66 -7.66
N ILE A 168 -2.73 6.62 -7.29
CA ILE A 168 -3.24 5.65 -6.31
C ILE A 168 -4.26 4.76 -6.99
N SER A 169 -4.06 3.45 -6.93
CA SER A 169 -5.03 2.42 -7.30
C SER A 169 -5.35 1.57 -6.08
N GLY A 170 -6.48 1.84 -5.42
CA GLY A 170 -6.90 1.16 -4.19
C GLY A 170 -7.37 2.14 -3.10
N SER A 171 -6.92 1.90 -1.87
CA SER A 171 -7.33 2.64 -0.67
C SER A 171 -6.14 3.16 0.14
N GLY A 172 -4.96 3.22 -0.47
CA GLY A 172 -3.75 3.73 0.17
C GLY A 172 -3.79 5.25 0.39
N ALA A 173 -2.88 5.75 1.23
CA ALA A 173 -2.79 7.17 1.54
C ALA A 173 -1.41 7.76 1.16
N ALA A 174 -1.40 9.04 0.79
CA ALA A 174 -0.18 9.78 0.49
C ALA A 174 -0.10 11.08 1.31
N ARG A 175 0.91 11.21 2.16
CA ARG A 175 1.22 12.38 3.00
C ARG A 175 2.42 13.12 2.42
N LEU A 176 2.16 14.02 1.48
CA LEU A 176 3.16 14.81 0.75
C LEU A 176 3.10 16.30 1.12
N LYS A 177 2.44 16.64 2.23
CA LYS A 177 2.34 18.02 2.73
C LYS A 177 3.72 18.64 2.99
N GLU A 178 4.66 17.84 3.48
CA GLU A 178 6.04 18.27 3.79
C GLU A 178 6.98 18.28 2.57
N LEU A 179 6.46 17.91 1.40
CA LEU A 179 7.19 17.94 0.13
C LEU A 179 6.80 19.19 -0.65
N ALA A 180 7.73 20.13 -0.79
CA ALA A 180 7.51 21.35 -1.55
C ALA A 180 7.61 21.07 -3.07
N ALA A 181 6.47 20.94 -3.76
CA ALA A 181 6.41 20.80 -5.21
C ALA A 181 6.14 22.12 -5.94
N GLN A 182 6.69 22.33 -7.14
CA GLN A 182 6.21 23.42 -8.02
C GLN A 182 4.91 23.01 -8.70
N SER A 183 4.90 21.83 -9.31
CA SER A 183 3.73 21.28 -9.99
C SER A 183 3.35 19.91 -9.41
N ALA A 184 2.06 19.70 -9.18
CA ALA A 184 1.52 18.42 -8.71
C ALA A 184 0.51 17.84 -9.70
N ARG A 185 0.65 16.55 -10.01
CA ARG A 185 -0.31 15.76 -10.78
C ARG A 185 -0.75 14.57 -9.95
N ILE A 186 -2.04 14.51 -9.63
CA ILE A 186 -2.62 13.52 -8.73
C ILE A 186 -3.75 12.79 -9.46
N ASP A 187 -3.61 11.48 -9.61
CA ASP A 187 -4.62 10.60 -10.20
C ASP A 187 -5.00 9.52 -9.17
N VAL A 188 -6.23 9.55 -8.66
CA VAL A 188 -6.75 8.61 -7.64
C VAL A 188 -7.84 7.72 -8.24
N HIS A 189 -7.63 6.42 -8.20
CA HIS A 189 -8.56 5.37 -8.59
C HIS A 189 -8.92 4.53 -7.36
N GLY A 190 -10.11 4.74 -6.80
CA GLY A 190 -10.57 4.08 -5.57
C GLY A 190 -10.91 5.07 -4.46
N SER A 191 -10.44 4.77 -3.24
CA SER A 191 -10.82 5.48 -2.01
C SER A 191 -9.62 6.03 -1.24
N GLY A 192 -8.52 6.32 -1.93
CA GLY A 192 -7.30 6.83 -1.31
C GLY A 192 -7.41 8.27 -0.82
N ASP A 193 -6.62 8.60 0.20
CA ASP A 193 -6.53 9.95 0.79
C ASP A 193 -5.16 10.57 0.50
N VAL A 194 -5.15 11.81 0.01
CA VAL A 194 -3.94 12.51 -0.43
C VAL A 194 -3.83 13.87 0.23
N GLN A 195 -2.67 14.18 0.78
CA GLN A 195 -2.25 15.52 1.16
C GLN A 195 -1.04 15.90 0.30
N VAL A 196 -1.09 17.02 -0.41
CA VAL A 196 0.03 17.46 -1.27
C VAL A 196 0.17 18.97 -1.27
N THR A 197 1.41 19.46 -1.26
CA THR A 197 1.72 20.89 -1.38
C THR A 197 2.20 21.22 -2.79
N ALA A 198 1.57 22.19 -3.44
CA ALA A 198 1.99 22.69 -4.76
C ALA A 198 2.05 24.23 -4.78
N LYS A 199 3.08 24.78 -5.45
CA LYS A 199 3.32 26.23 -5.49
C LYS A 199 2.80 26.91 -6.74
N ALA A 200 2.87 26.26 -7.89
CA ALA A 200 2.58 26.87 -9.19
C ALA A 200 1.35 26.26 -9.86
N ASP A 201 1.33 24.94 -10.08
CA ASP A 201 0.26 24.28 -10.84
C ASP A 201 -0.20 22.98 -10.16
N ALA A 202 -1.48 22.68 -10.29
CA ALA A 202 -2.04 21.42 -9.83
C ALA A 202 -3.03 20.83 -10.85
N ASP A 203 -2.89 19.53 -11.10
CA ASP A 203 -3.83 18.71 -11.84
C ASP A 203 -4.29 17.56 -10.93
N VAL A 204 -5.59 17.49 -10.66
CA VAL A 204 -6.18 16.46 -9.79
C VAL A 204 -7.34 15.78 -10.50
N SER A 205 -7.32 14.45 -10.51
CA SER A 205 -8.40 13.60 -11.02
C SER A 205 -8.68 12.47 -10.05
N ILE A 206 -9.95 12.31 -9.68
CA ILE A 206 -10.44 11.26 -8.79
C ILE A 206 -11.49 10.44 -9.53
N SER A 207 -11.34 9.12 -9.51
CA SER A 207 -12.34 8.15 -9.94
C SER A 207 -12.64 7.20 -8.76
N GLY A 208 -13.74 7.45 -8.05
CA GLY A 208 -14.12 6.75 -6.83
C GLY A 208 -14.54 7.72 -5.71
N SER A 209 -14.09 7.43 -4.49
CA SER A 209 -14.49 8.13 -3.26
C SER A 209 -13.31 8.72 -2.49
N GLY A 210 -12.14 8.84 -3.11
CA GLY A 210 -10.94 9.38 -2.47
C GLY A 210 -11.02 10.89 -2.18
N ASN A 211 -10.15 11.35 -1.29
CA ASN A 211 -10.05 12.76 -0.91
C ASN A 211 -8.66 13.32 -1.21
N VAL A 212 -8.61 14.57 -1.67
CA VAL A 212 -7.35 15.28 -1.94
C VAL A 212 -7.38 16.64 -1.24
N GLU A 213 -6.44 16.84 -0.31
CA GLU A 213 -6.13 18.11 0.31
C GLU A 213 -4.92 18.73 -0.40
N LEU A 214 -5.16 19.84 -1.10
CA LEU A 214 -4.15 20.58 -1.84
C LEU A 214 -3.71 21.81 -1.05
N PHE A 215 -2.50 21.80 -0.54
CA PHE A 215 -1.91 22.89 0.22
C PHE A 215 -1.21 23.89 -0.70
N GLY A 216 -1.25 25.17 -0.29
CA GLY A 216 -0.60 26.26 -1.00
C GLY A 216 -1.54 27.02 -1.95
N ARG A 217 -0.96 27.75 -2.90
CA ARG A 217 -1.70 28.61 -3.85
C ARG A 217 -1.42 28.25 -5.32
N PRO A 218 -1.54 26.97 -5.72
CA PRO A 218 -1.35 26.60 -7.12
C PRO A 218 -2.51 27.09 -8.00
N VAL A 219 -2.23 27.30 -9.28
CA VAL A 219 -3.26 27.40 -10.31
C VAL A 219 -3.75 25.99 -10.62
N VAL A 220 -5.00 25.69 -10.24
CA VAL A 220 -5.62 24.39 -10.51
C VAL A 220 -6.01 24.34 -11.99
N ARG A 221 -5.28 23.55 -12.78
CA ARG A 221 -5.48 23.41 -14.23
C ARG A 221 -6.59 22.41 -14.55
N ARG A 222 -6.68 21.33 -13.78
CA ARG A 222 -7.70 20.29 -13.90
C ARG A 222 -8.11 19.84 -12.50
N SER A 223 -9.42 19.75 -12.30
CA SER A 223 -10.04 19.20 -11.08
C SER A 223 -11.25 18.39 -11.52
N GLN A 224 -11.13 17.08 -11.51
CA GLN A 224 -12.19 16.18 -11.96
C GLN A 224 -12.48 15.14 -10.89
N ILE A 225 -13.76 14.94 -10.60
CA ILE A 225 -14.22 13.89 -9.67
C ILE A 225 -15.30 13.09 -10.40
N ARG A 226 -15.07 11.78 -10.51
CA ARG A 226 -16.03 10.78 -10.98
C ARG A 226 -16.35 9.85 -9.82
N GLY A 227 -17.42 10.14 -9.10
CA GLY A 227 -17.83 9.40 -7.91
C GLY A 227 -18.19 10.36 -6.77
N SER A 228 -17.81 10.01 -5.54
CA SER A 228 -18.23 10.71 -4.31
C SER A 228 -17.06 11.32 -3.53
N GLY A 229 -15.88 11.41 -4.16
CA GLY A 229 -14.69 11.99 -3.55
C GLY A 229 -14.74 13.51 -3.38
N SER A 230 -13.68 14.09 -2.81
CA SER A 230 -13.56 15.54 -2.58
C SER A 230 -12.16 16.06 -2.89
N ILE A 231 -12.09 17.30 -3.39
CA ILE A 231 -10.85 18.05 -3.58
C ILE A 231 -10.99 19.37 -2.81
N VAL A 232 -10.16 19.56 -1.79
CA VAL A 232 -10.18 20.75 -0.92
C VAL A 232 -8.85 21.46 -1.03
N GLN A 233 -8.89 22.76 -1.32
CA GLN A 233 -7.70 23.60 -1.25
C GLN A 233 -7.55 24.18 0.16
N VAL A 234 -6.40 23.94 0.78
CA VAL A 234 -6.06 24.43 2.11
C VAL A 234 -5.02 25.56 1.97
N PRO A 235 -5.31 26.77 2.46
CA PRO A 235 -4.43 27.92 2.30
C PRO A 235 -3.10 27.82 3.04
#